data_AF-R7ULF2-F1
#
_entry.id   AF-R7ULF2-F1
#
_cell.length_a   1.000
_cell.length_b   1.000
_cell.length_c   1.000
_cell.angle_alpha   90.00
_cell.angle_beta   90.00
_cell.angle_gamma   90.00
#
_symmetry.space_group_name_H-M   'P 1'
#
loop_
_entity.id
_entity.type
_entity.pdbx_description
1 polymer ?
#
loop_
_entity_poly.entity_id
_entity_poly.type
_entity_poly.pdbx_seq_one_letter_code
_entity_poly.pdbx_strand_id
1 'polypeptide(L)'
;ISALLSDCGGITFNNASHACCNNHISTRPLDLPLNQQLCCGTQLSDSLAVICCNDVTKLRVDKYTECCDAKAFQKDIQLCCGGQLFPLAANRDCCGDQLFNTNTHRCSPGQIFTCIHADYASTSCCYPSSSLSQVDDLCCRGVRTSRTTSDYECCGRETYDSSTHSMCCDGNIVKRLPGVGTSEEECCGSDVIDIRSHLCCNGIARRRVTQDYFCCENKAYDSTINLCCEDTVHSIESSHTTCCGDKVFDNTSHKCINGRIKVLSS
;
A
#
# COMPACT_ATOMS: atom_id res chain seq x y z
N ILE A 1 22.40 -46.36 34.07
CA ILE A 1 22.58 -45.12 33.27
C ILE A 1 22.64 -45.58 31.82
N SER A 2 21.52 -45.58 31.11
CA SER A 2 21.48 -46.03 29.72
C SER A 2 22.25 -45.04 28.85
N ALA A 3 23.31 -45.52 28.19
CA ALA A 3 23.99 -44.73 27.17
C ALA A 3 22.97 -44.42 26.06
N LEU A 4 22.72 -43.14 25.80
CA LEU A 4 21.98 -42.68 24.63
C LEU A 4 22.86 -42.92 23.41
N LEU A 5 22.85 -44.18 22.94
CA LEU A 5 23.49 -44.60 21.70
C LEU A 5 22.70 -44.03 20.52
N SER A 6 23.41 -43.42 19.58
CA SER A 6 22.85 -42.89 18.33
C SER A 6 23.65 -43.45 17.13
N ASP A 7 23.05 -43.45 15.94
CA ASP A 7 23.71 -43.92 14.72
C ASP A 7 24.19 -42.75 13.86
N CYS A 8 25.36 -42.89 13.26
CA CYS A 8 25.94 -41.97 12.29
C CYS A 8 26.53 -42.78 11.14
N GLY A 9 25.85 -42.81 9.99
CA GLY A 9 26.34 -43.54 8.82
C GLY A 9 26.53 -45.05 9.06
N GLY A 10 25.71 -45.67 9.91
CA GLY A 10 25.81 -47.09 10.27
C GLY A 10 26.81 -47.40 11.39
N ILE A 11 27.37 -46.38 12.04
CA ILE A 11 28.24 -46.53 13.21
C ILE A 11 27.53 -45.97 14.45
N THR A 12 27.40 -46.81 15.48
CA THR A 12 26.82 -46.41 16.77
C THR A 12 27.82 -45.62 17.60
N PHE A 13 27.39 -44.49 18.17
CA PHE A 13 28.22 -43.63 19.02
C PHE A 13 27.46 -43.15 20.27
N ASN A 14 28.20 -42.68 21.28
CA ASN A 14 27.62 -42.08 22.48
C ASN A 14 27.30 -40.60 22.22
N ASN A 15 26.00 -40.28 22.15
CA ASN A 15 25.52 -38.92 21.85
C ASN A 15 25.83 -37.89 22.96
N ALA A 16 26.16 -38.35 24.17
CA ALA A 16 26.59 -37.47 25.25
C ALA A 16 27.98 -36.87 25.00
N SER A 17 28.86 -37.56 24.27
CA SER A 17 30.26 -37.13 24.06
C SER A 17 30.62 -36.86 22.60
N HIS A 18 29.82 -37.31 21.64
CA HIS A 18 30.06 -37.09 20.22
C HIS A 18 28.80 -36.56 19.53
N ALA A 19 29.00 -35.94 18.37
CA ALA A 19 27.96 -35.50 17.45
C ALA A 19 28.21 -36.12 16.07
N CYS A 20 27.14 -36.32 15.30
CA CYS A 20 27.23 -36.75 13.91
C CYS A 20 27.04 -35.56 12.98
N CYS A 21 28.01 -35.26 12.13
CA CYS A 21 27.94 -34.24 11.09
C CYS A 21 28.23 -34.88 9.73
N ASN A 22 27.23 -34.92 8.83
CA ASN A 22 27.35 -35.51 7.49
C ASN A 22 28.04 -36.89 7.46
N ASN A 23 27.51 -37.85 8.25
CA ASN A 23 28.05 -39.21 8.43
C ASN A 23 29.46 -39.29 9.05
N HIS A 24 29.97 -38.19 9.60
CA HIS A 24 31.23 -38.15 10.34
C HIS A 24 30.98 -37.93 11.84
N ILE A 25 31.59 -38.76 12.69
CA ILE A 25 31.47 -38.66 14.14
C ILE A 25 32.56 -37.69 14.64
N SER A 26 32.13 -36.57 15.24
CA SER A 26 33.01 -35.56 15.84
C SER A 26 32.87 -35.54 17.36
N THR A 27 33.97 -35.42 18.08
CA THR A 27 33.97 -35.26 19.54
C THR A 27 33.36 -33.92 19.94
N ARG A 28 32.49 -33.90 20.95
CA ARG A 28 31.92 -32.68 21.51
C ARG A 28 32.96 -31.98 22.40
N PRO A 29 33.28 -30.70 22.18
CA PRO A 29 34.12 -29.94 23.09
C PRO A 29 33.46 -29.79 24.46
N LEU A 30 34.23 -29.91 25.54
CA LEU A 30 33.71 -29.79 26.92
C LEU A 30 33.18 -28.38 27.21
N ASP A 31 33.76 -27.36 26.58
CA ASP A 31 33.43 -25.95 26.83
C ASP A 31 32.36 -25.39 25.87
N LEU A 32 31.78 -26.21 24.99
CA LEU A 32 30.81 -25.76 23.99
C LEU A 32 29.39 -26.29 24.31
N PRO A 33 28.46 -25.42 24.75
CA PRO A 33 27.08 -25.78 25.03
C PRO A 33 26.39 -26.49 23.86
N LEU A 34 25.57 -27.51 24.15
CA LEU A 34 24.87 -28.30 23.13
C LEU A 34 24.01 -27.45 22.18
N ASN A 35 23.41 -26.37 22.67
CA ASN A 35 22.58 -25.44 21.88
C ASN A 35 23.40 -24.48 21.01
N GLN A 36 24.74 -24.47 21.14
CA GLN A 36 25.65 -23.66 20.34
C GLN A 36 26.44 -24.51 19.33
N GLN A 37 26.24 -25.82 19.29
CA GLN A 37 26.94 -26.71 18.37
C GLN A 37 26.30 -26.68 16.98
N LEU A 38 27.12 -26.38 15.97
CA LEU A 38 26.74 -26.32 14.56
C LEU A 38 27.54 -27.38 13.78
N CYS A 39 26.84 -28.24 13.03
CA CYS A 39 27.48 -29.06 12.02
C CYS A 39 27.63 -28.26 10.72
N CYS A 40 28.82 -28.32 10.11
CA CYS A 40 29.09 -27.78 8.80
C CYS A 40 29.92 -28.77 7.99
N GLY A 41 29.32 -29.40 6.96
CA GLY A 41 29.88 -30.58 6.36
C GLY A 41 30.16 -31.66 7.42
N THR A 42 31.41 -32.09 7.53
CA THR A 42 31.87 -33.12 8.50
C THR A 42 32.38 -32.54 9.82
N GLN A 43 32.36 -31.21 10.00
CA GLN A 43 32.95 -30.55 11.16
C GLN A 43 31.88 -30.07 12.15
N LEU A 44 32.16 -30.27 13.44
CA LEU A 44 31.41 -29.67 14.54
C LEU A 44 32.08 -28.35 14.95
N SER A 45 31.31 -27.28 15.06
CA SER A 45 31.83 -25.94 15.36
C SER A 45 30.89 -25.14 16.28
N ASP A 46 31.39 -24.04 16.81
CA ASP A 46 30.60 -23.09 17.60
C ASP A 46 29.78 -22.17 16.69
N SER A 47 28.45 -22.27 16.76
CA SER A 47 27.48 -21.44 16.02
C SER A 47 27.59 -19.93 16.30
N LEU A 48 28.18 -19.54 17.43
CA LEU A 48 28.44 -18.14 17.77
C LEU A 48 29.72 -17.63 17.12
N ALA A 49 30.70 -18.49 16.89
CA ALA A 49 31.97 -18.12 16.26
C ALA A 49 31.96 -18.29 14.74
N VAL A 50 31.17 -19.24 14.21
CA VAL A 50 31.14 -19.54 12.79
C VAL A 50 29.72 -19.65 12.22
N ILE A 51 29.63 -19.48 10.91
CA ILE A 51 28.47 -19.79 10.08
C ILE A 51 28.87 -20.84 9.04
N CYS A 52 27.92 -21.71 8.66
CA CYS A 52 28.13 -22.69 7.61
C CYS A 52 27.53 -22.21 6.30
N CYS A 53 28.38 -22.06 5.27
CA CYS A 53 27.97 -21.64 3.93
C CYS A 53 28.38 -22.71 2.92
N ASN A 54 27.41 -23.45 2.36
CA ASN A 54 27.63 -24.59 1.45
C ASN A 54 28.70 -25.57 1.97
N ASP A 55 28.51 -26.10 3.18
CA ASP A 55 29.42 -27.04 3.88
C ASP A 55 30.82 -26.48 4.22
N VAL A 56 31.05 -25.17 4.04
CA VAL A 56 32.29 -24.49 4.42
C VAL A 56 32.06 -23.59 5.63
N THR A 57 32.88 -23.78 6.67
CA THR A 57 32.86 -22.91 7.85
C THR A 57 33.45 -21.53 7.51
N LYS A 58 32.75 -20.47 7.92
CA LYS A 58 33.16 -19.07 7.79
C LYS A 58 33.05 -18.38 9.14
N LEU A 59 33.91 -17.39 9.39
CA LEU A 59 33.86 -16.60 10.61
C LEU A 59 32.54 -15.84 10.70
N ARG A 60 31.85 -15.96 11.83
CA ARG A 60 30.72 -15.10 12.16
C ARG A 60 31.28 -13.81 12.76
N VAL A 61 31.15 -12.71 12.04
CA VAL A 61 31.63 -11.40 12.52
C VAL A 61 30.63 -10.83 13.53
N ASP A 62 29.33 -11.01 13.27
CA ASP A 62 28.24 -10.51 14.10
C ASP A 62 26.92 -11.26 13.84
N LYS A 63 25.83 -10.75 14.41
CA LYS A 63 24.47 -11.27 14.22
C LYS A 63 23.88 -11.01 12.82
N TYR A 64 24.50 -10.15 12.02
CA TYR A 64 24.07 -9.82 10.66
C TYR A 64 24.82 -10.65 9.60
N THR A 65 25.75 -11.51 10.03
CA THR A 65 26.48 -12.40 9.14
C THR A 65 25.56 -13.48 8.57
N GLU A 66 25.44 -13.53 7.24
CA GLU A 66 24.66 -14.49 6.44
C GLU A 66 25.50 -15.08 5.30
N CYS A 67 24.96 -16.11 4.63
CA CYS A 67 25.62 -16.77 3.51
C CYS A 67 25.07 -16.29 2.17
N CYS A 68 25.99 -16.00 1.26
CA CYS A 68 25.74 -15.83 -0.17
C CYS A 68 26.52 -16.94 -0.89
N ASP A 69 25.83 -18.03 -1.20
CA ASP A 69 26.45 -19.32 -1.55
C ASP A 69 27.51 -19.74 -0.52
N ALA A 70 28.77 -19.94 -0.93
CA ALA A 70 29.88 -20.33 -0.07
C ALA A 70 30.59 -19.15 0.62
N LYS A 71 30.09 -17.91 0.46
CA LYS A 71 30.69 -16.70 1.06
C LYS A 71 29.84 -16.23 2.24
N ALA A 72 30.49 -15.82 3.33
CA ALA A 72 29.83 -15.10 4.40
C ALA A 72 29.86 -13.59 4.12
N PHE A 73 28.77 -12.89 4.40
CA PHE A 73 28.62 -11.44 4.23
C PHE A 73 27.77 -10.84 5.35
N GLN A 74 27.83 -9.52 5.54
CA GLN A 74 27.02 -8.79 6.52
C GLN A 74 25.80 -8.18 5.83
N LYS A 75 24.59 -8.62 6.18
CA LYS A 75 23.35 -8.24 5.47
C LYS A 75 22.89 -6.80 5.71
N ASP A 76 23.46 -6.12 6.69
CA ASP A 76 23.22 -4.71 7.00
C ASP A 76 24.09 -3.76 6.16
N ILE A 77 25.06 -4.28 5.39
CA ILE A 77 25.90 -3.48 4.49
C ILE A 77 25.99 -4.03 3.06
N GLN A 78 25.53 -5.27 2.82
CA GLN A 78 25.62 -5.94 1.54
C GLN A 78 24.33 -6.71 1.21
N LEU A 79 24.08 -6.90 -0.08
CA LEU A 79 23.01 -7.69 -0.67
C LEU A 79 23.60 -8.89 -1.42
N CYS A 80 22.95 -10.04 -1.34
CA CYS A 80 23.29 -11.22 -2.15
C CYS A 80 22.26 -11.42 -3.26
N CYS A 81 22.66 -11.23 -4.53
CA CYS A 81 21.84 -11.59 -5.69
C CYS A 81 22.57 -12.67 -6.50
N GLY A 82 21.99 -13.86 -6.65
CA GLY A 82 22.58 -14.94 -7.47
C GLY A 82 24.03 -15.30 -7.13
N GLY A 83 24.42 -15.29 -5.85
CA GLY A 83 25.79 -15.60 -5.43
C GLY A 83 26.78 -14.43 -5.50
N GLN A 84 26.32 -13.27 -5.96
CA GLN A 84 27.12 -12.04 -6.05
C GLN A 84 26.75 -11.06 -4.94
N LEU A 85 27.78 -10.44 -4.36
CA LEU A 85 27.63 -9.46 -3.29
C LEU A 85 27.65 -8.04 -3.85
N PHE A 86 26.66 -7.25 -3.48
CA PHE A 86 26.53 -5.83 -3.83
C PHE A 86 26.45 -4.97 -2.57
N PRO A 87 26.92 -3.71 -2.58
CA PRO A 87 26.69 -2.80 -1.45
C PRO A 87 25.20 -2.53 -1.25
N LEU A 88 24.75 -2.56 0.00
CA LEU A 88 23.38 -2.21 0.38
C LEU A 88 23.12 -0.73 0.08
N ALA A 89 22.02 -0.43 -0.58
CA ALA A 89 21.57 0.94 -0.85
C ALA A 89 20.03 0.98 -0.89
N ALA A 90 19.44 2.12 -0.52
CA ALA A 90 17.98 2.27 -0.37
C ALA A 90 17.16 1.88 -1.61
N ASN A 91 17.75 2.06 -2.80
CA ASN A 91 17.05 1.89 -4.08
C ASN A 91 17.48 0.61 -4.80
N ARG A 92 17.98 -0.41 -4.09
CA ARG A 92 18.52 -1.63 -4.68
C ARG A 92 17.92 -2.86 -4.03
N ASP A 93 17.54 -3.82 -4.85
CA ASP A 93 17.03 -5.11 -4.41
C ASP A 93 17.38 -6.20 -5.44
N CYS A 94 17.18 -7.47 -5.08
CA CYS A 94 17.48 -8.62 -5.93
C CYS A 94 16.20 -9.18 -6.57
N CYS A 95 16.28 -9.51 -7.85
CA CYS A 95 15.28 -10.29 -8.57
C CYS A 95 15.95 -11.53 -9.15
N GLY A 96 15.83 -12.65 -8.46
CA GLY A 96 16.60 -13.85 -8.80
C GLY A 96 18.10 -13.58 -8.64
N ASP A 97 18.84 -13.67 -9.74
CA ASP A 97 20.28 -13.42 -9.82
C ASP A 97 20.65 -11.96 -10.15
N GLN A 98 19.67 -11.11 -10.45
CA GLN A 98 19.91 -9.75 -10.92
C GLN A 98 19.63 -8.69 -9.85
N LEU A 99 20.53 -7.72 -9.73
CA LEU A 99 20.32 -6.51 -8.94
C LEU A 99 19.47 -5.51 -9.75
N PHE A 100 18.43 -4.93 -9.15
CA PHE A 100 17.58 -3.92 -9.81
C PHE A 100 17.37 -2.69 -8.94
N ASN A 101 16.95 -1.60 -9.58
CA ASN A 101 16.63 -0.36 -8.90
C ASN A 101 15.13 -0.31 -8.55
N THR A 102 14.81 -0.27 -7.26
CA THR A 102 13.42 -0.30 -6.76
C THR A 102 12.64 0.98 -7.02
N ASN A 103 13.28 2.08 -7.44
CA ASN A 103 12.56 3.29 -7.87
C ASN A 103 12.04 3.17 -9.29
N THR A 104 12.71 2.36 -10.12
CA THR A 104 12.45 2.30 -11.57
C THR A 104 12.04 0.91 -12.04
N HIS A 105 12.11 -0.11 -11.19
CA HIS A 105 11.74 -1.47 -11.55
C HIS A 105 11.04 -2.22 -10.42
N ARG A 106 10.47 -3.38 -10.76
CA ARG A 106 9.93 -4.37 -9.84
C ARG A 106 10.28 -5.78 -10.30
N CYS A 107 10.36 -6.71 -9.36
CA CYS A 107 10.54 -8.14 -9.64
C CYS A 107 9.20 -8.88 -9.66
N SER A 108 8.97 -9.75 -10.64
CA SER A 108 7.84 -10.70 -10.66
C SER A 108 8.23 -11.94 -11.48
N PRO A 109 7.76 -13.13 -11.08
CA PRO A 109 8.59 -14.30 -10.76
C PRO A 109 9.95 -14.35 -11.48
N GLY A 110 10.97 -13.71 -10.89
CA GLY A 110 12.37 -13.77 -11.34
C GLY A 110 12.72 -12.87 -12.53
N GLN A 111 11.77 -12.10 -13.06
CA GLN A 111 12.00 -11.12 -14.12
C GLN A 111 11.88 -9.69 -13.60
N ILE A 112 12.79 -8.82 -14.06
CA ILE A 112 12.78 -7.39 -13.75
C ILE A 112 11.93 -6.66 -14.79
N PHE A 113 10.95 -5.89 -14.30
CA PHE A 113 10.07 -5.05 -15.11
C PHE A 113 10.34 -3.58 -14.84
N THR A 114 10.55 -2.78 -15.88
CA THR A 114 10.70 -1.32 -15.76
C THR A 114 9.35 -0.66 -15.51
N CYS A 115 9.30 0.27 -14.56
CA CYS A 115 8.14 1.09 -14.24
C CYS A 115 8.37 2.52 -14.74
N ILE A 116 7.33 3.15 -15.29
CA ILE A 116 7.38 4.53 -15.80
C ILE A 116 6.60 5.43 -14.85
N HIS A 117 7.10 6.65 -14.67
CA HIS A 117 6.75 7.65 -13.66
C HIS A 117 5.27 7.69 -13.24
N ALA A 118 5.05 7.74 -11.94
CA ALA A 118 3.87 8.37 -11.38
C ALA A 118 4.35 9.54 -10.54
N ASP A 119 4.12 10.73 -11.06
CA ASP A 119 4.13 11.94 -10.26
C ASP A 119 3.20 11.68 -9.06
N TYR A 120 3.76 11.86 -7.86
CA TYR A 120 3.09 11.74 -6.57
C TYR A 120 2.52 10.36 -6.19
N ALA A 121 3.23 9.73 -5.24
CA ALA A 121 2.75 8.75 -4.26
C ALA A 121 2.48 7.29 -4.67
N SER A 122 2.52 6.88 -5.94
CA SER A 122 2.43 5.43 -6.25
C SER A 122 3.09 5.04 -7.57
N THR A 123 4.28 4.42 -7.55
CA THR A 123 4.90 3.81 -8.74
C THR A 123 3.97 2.73 -9.31
N SER A 124 3.17 3.06 -10.32
CA SER A 124 2.30 2.12 -11.03
C SER A 124 3.15 1.39 -12.07
N CYS A 125 3.31 0.08 -11.92
CA CYS A 125 4.02 -0.75 -12.89
C CYS A 125 2.99 -1.49 -13.76
N CYS A 126 3.12 -1.36 -15.07
CA CYS A 126 2.26 -2.07 -16.02
C CYS A 126 2.74 -3.51 -16.22
N TYR A 127 2.05 -4.43 -15.56
CA TYR A 127 2.28 -5.86 -15.72
C TYR A 127 1.27 -6.45 -16.71
N PRO A 128 1.66 -7.31 -17.68
CA PRO A 128 3.01 -7.68 -18.13
C PRO A 128 3.32 -7.04 -19.49
N SER A 129 4.07 -5.93 -19.54
CA SER A 129 4.52 -5.42 -20.84
C SER A 129 5.89 -4.77 -20.74
N SER A 130 6.89 -5.51 -21.17
CA SER A 130 8.33 -5.23 -21.13
C SER A 130 8.82 -4.13 -22.09
N SER A 131 7.96 -3.23 -22.59
CA SER A 131 8.42 -2.05 -23.35
C SER A 131 7.28 -1.05 -23.53
N LEU A 132 7.12 -0.16 -22.55
CA LEU A 132 6.28 1.02 -22.71
C LEU A 132 7.13 2.14 -23.34
N SER A 133 6.66 2.75 -24.43
CA SER A 133 7.13 4.04 -24.94
C SER A 133 6.55 5.14 -24.05
N GLN A 134 7.38 6.01 -23.47
CA GLN A 134 6.91 7.15 -22.65
C GLN A 134 6.04 8.13 -23.44
N VAL A 135 6.09 8.06 -24.77
CA VAL A 135 5.34 8.94 -25.67
C VAL A 135 3.99 8.32 -26.03
N ASP A 136 3.96 7.01 -26.28
CA ASP A 136 2.84 6.35 -26.95
C ASP A 136 2.00 5.45 -26.03
N ASP A 137 2.33 5.35 -24.74
CA ASP A 137 1.63 4.46 -23.81
C ASP A 137 1.19 5.13 -22.50
N LEU A 138 0.04 4.71 -22.00
CA LEU A 138 -0.49 4.98 -20.65
C LEU A 138 -0.61 3.67 -19.86
N CYS A 139 -0.47 3.77 -18.54
CA CYS A 139 -0.65 2.65 -17.62
C CYS A 139 -1.84 2.87 -16.69
N CYS A 140 -2.99 2.29 -17.04
CA CYS A 140 -4.24 2.48 -16.31
C CYS A 140 -4.55 1.25 -15.45
N ARG A 141 -4.31 1.36 -14.13
CA ARG A 141 -4.50 0.28 -13.14
C ARG A 141 -3.90 -1.07 -13.59
N GLY A 142 -2.67 -1.02 -14.11
CA GLY A 142 -1.92 -2.19 -14.57
C GLY A 142 -2.18 -2.62 -16.02
N VAL A 143 -3.10 -1.97 -16.73
CA VAL A 143 -3.37 -2.22 -18.15
C VAL A 143 -2.60 -1.20 -18.99
N ARG A 144 -1.75 -1.68 -19.91
CA ARG A 144 -1.14 -0.85 -20.94
C ARG A 144 -2.19 -0.44 -21.96
N THR A 145 -2.27 0.86 -22.23
CA THR A 145 -3.11 1.43 -23.28
C THR A 145 -2.28 2.36 -24.16
N SER A 146 -2.74 2.62 -25.39
CA SER A 146 -2.05 3.56 -26.28
C SER A 146 -2.43 5.01 -25.95
N ARG A 147 -1.42 5.85 -25.87
CA ARG A 147 -1.49 7.31 -25.83
C ARG A 147 -1.30 7.82 -27.26
N THR A 148 -2.38 8.23 -27.93
CA THR A 148 -2.26 8.83 -29.27
C THR A 148 -1.82 10.30 -29.20
N THR A 149 -2.26 11.03 -28.16
CA THR A 149 -1.90 12.43 -27.90
C THR A 149 -1.63 12.66 -26.42
N SER A 150 -1.11 13.84 -26.07
CA SER A 150 -0.89 14.21 -24.66
C SER A 150 -2.16 14.21 -23.82
N ASP A 151 -3.32 14.35 -24.47
CA ASP A 151 -4.64 14.57 -23.84
C ASP A 151 -5.33 13.26 -23.44
N TYR A 152 -4.75 12.11 -23.74
CA TYR A 152 -5.26 10.84 -23.24
C TYR A 152 -4.94 10.68 -21.75
N GLU A 153 -5.97 10.39 -20.96
CA GLU A 153 -5.92 10.19 -19.52
C GLU A 153 -6.53 8.84 -19.13
N CYS A 154 -6.17 8.33 -17.95
CA CYS A 154 -6.75 7.10 -17.42
C CYS A 154 -8.09 7.35 -16.73
N CYS A 155 -9.06 6.47 -17.01
CA CYS A 155 -10.27 6.30 -16.22
C CYS A 155 -10.40 4.83 -15.81
N GLY A 156 -10.00 4.53 -14.57
CA GLY A 156 -9.91 3.14 -14.12
C GLY A 156 -8.84 2.34 -14.89
N ARG A 157 -9.27 1.34 -15.67
CA ARG A 157 -8.40 0.52 -16.55
C ARG A 157 -8.42 0.97 -18.01
N GLU A 158 -9.29 1.90 -18.35
CA GLU A 158 -9.45 2.42 -19.70
C GLU A 158 -8.79 3.78 -19.84
N THR A 159 -8.59 4.23 -21.08
CA THR A 159 -8.21 5.61 -21.39
C THR A 159 -9.30 6.34 -22.11
N TYR A 160 -9.33 7.65 -21.92
CA TYR A 160 -10.19 8.56 -22.65
C TYR A 160 -9.39 9.80 -23.07
N ASP A 161 -9.81 10.44 -24.15
CA ASP A 161 -9.22 11.70 -24.61
C ASP A 161 -9.91 12.87 -23.89
N SER A 162 -9.21 13.54 -22.99
CA SER A 162 -9.75 14.64 -22.19
C SER A 162 -9.94 15.93 -22.98
N SER A 163 -9.40 16.02 -24.20
CA SER A 163 -9.70 17.10 -25.16
C SER A 163 -11.06 16.94 -25.84
N THR A 164 -11.68 15.75 -25.73
CA THR A 164 -13.01 15.48 -26.29
C THR A 164 -14.14 15.83 -25.33
N HIS A 165 -15.40 15.63 -25.76
CA HIS A 165 -16.59 15.79 -24.92
C HIS A 165 -16.76 14.64 -23.91
N SER A 166 -15.69 14.23 -23.22
CA SER A 166 -15.68 13.15 -22.24
C SER A 166 -14.92 13.55 -20.97
N MET A 167 -15.26 12.93 -19.83
CA MET A 167 -14.55 13.05 -18.56
C MET A 167 -14.66 11.75 -17.75
N CYS A 168 -13.81 11.58 -16.74
CA CYS A 168 -13.85 10.43 -15.85
C CYS A 168 -14.55 10.75 -14.52
N CYS A 169 -15.69 10.12 -14.25
CA CYS A 169 -16.44 10.25 -13.01
C CYS A 169 -16.58 8.90 -12.31
N ASP A 170 -16.04 8.79 -11.08
CA ASP A 170 -16.01 7.56 -10.28
C ASP A 170 -15.54 6.31 -11.06
N GLY A 171 -14.51 6.50 -11.89
CA GLY A 171 -13.94 5.44 -12.73
C GLY A 171 -14.75 5.09 -13.99
N ASN A 172 -15.79 5.85 -14.33
CA ASN A 172 -16.56 5.70 -15.56
C ASN A 172 -16.27 6.86 -16.52
N ILE A 173 -16.04 6.52 -17.79
CA ILE A 173 -15.91 7.52 -18.86
C ILE A 173 -17.32 7.97 -19.24
N VAL A 174 -17.62 9.23 -18.98
CA VAL A 174 -18.93 9.84 -19.23
C VAL A 174 -18.82 11.04 -20.15
N LYS A 175 -19.91 11.35 -20.85
CA LYS A 175 -19.95 12.49 -21.78
C LYS A 175 -20.13 13.80 -21.02
N ARG A 176 -19.43 14.83 -21.47
CA ARG A 176 -19.66 16.22 -21.07
C ARG A 176 -21.05 16.68 -21.50
N LEU A 177 -21.62 17.61 -20.75
CA LEU A 177 -22.93 18.19 -20.98
C LEU A 177 -22.90 19.13 -22.20
N PRO A 178 -23.87 19.01 -23.13
CA PRO A 178 -23.90 19.86 -24.31
C PRO A 178 -24.22 21.32 -23.93
N GLY A 179 -23.40 22.26 -24.41
CA GLY A 179 -23.64 23.70 -24.22
C GLY A 179 -23.35 24.21 -22.80
N VAL A 180 -22.68 23.41 -21.97
CA VAL A 180 -22.16 23.82 -20.66
C VAL A 180 -20.64 24.00 -20.79
N GLY A 181 -20.11 25.07 -20.22
CA GLY A 181 -18.66 25.30 -20.23
C GLY A 181 -17.96 24.32 -19.29
N THR A 182 -16.71 23.98 -19.60
CA THR A 182 -15.95 22.98 -18.83
C THR A 182 -15.68 23.39 -17.39
N SER A 183 -15.74 24.70 -17.09
CA SER A 183 -15.65 25.28 -15.74
C SER A 183 -16.95 25.20 -14.93
N GLU A 184 -18.06 24.87 -15.60
CA GLU A 184 -19.40 24.78 -15.03
C GLU A 184 -19.86 23.32 -14.88
N GLU A 185 -19.01 22.35 -15.24
CA GLU A 185 -19.25 20.92 -15.13
C GLU A 185 -18.47 20.34 -13.95
N GLU A 186 -19.10 19.42 -13.22
CA GLU A 186 -18.44 18.65 -12.16
C GLU A 186 -18.96 17.21 -12.13
N CYS A 187 -18.12 16.27 -11.71
CA CYS A 187 -18.58 14.91 -11.40
C CYS A 187 -19.41 14.89 -10.12
N CYS A 188 -20.51 14.16 -10.14
CA CYS A 188 -21.27 13.80 -8.96
C CYS A 188 -21.54 12.29 -8.95
N GLY A 189 -20.74 11.55 -8.19
CA GLY A 189 -20.66 10.11 -8.32
C GLY A 189 -20.17 9.73 -9.71
N SER A 190 -20.93 8.89 -10.42
CA SER A 190 -20.63 8.47 -11.79
C SER A 190 -21.18 9.41 -12.88
N ASP A 191 -21.91 10.47 -12.53
CA ASP A 191 -22.56 11.37 -13.49
C ASP A 191 -21.89 12.75 -13.56
N VAL A 192 -22.18 13.51 -14.62
CA VAL A 192 -21.75 14.92 -14.78
C VAL A 192 -22.92 15.85 -14.50
N ILE A 193 -22.69 16.89 -13.70
CA ILE A 193 -23.69 17.91 -13.38
C ILE A 193 -23.26 19.30 -13.82
N ASP A 194 -24.23 20.15 -14.14
CA ASP A 194 -24.01 21.60 -14.31
C ASP A 194 -24.17 22.28 -12.94
N ILE A 195 -23.06 22.79 -12.39
CA ILE A 195 -22.99 23.37 -11.03
C ILE A 195 -23.85 24.64 -10.86
N ARG A 196 -24.31 25.24 -11.96
CA ARG A 196 -25.24 26.38 -11.93
C ARG A 196 -26.66 25.95 -11.59
N SER A 197 -27.01 24.71 -11.92
CA SER A 197 -28.37 24.16 -11.78
C SER A 197 -28.47 22.96 -10.85
N HIS A 198 -27.34 22.42 -10.40
CA HIS A 198 -27.27 21.25 -9.53
C HIS A 198 -26.21 21.42 -8.42
N LEU A 199 -26.41 20.65 -7.36
CA LEU A 199 -25.48 20.42 -6.25
C LEU A 199 -25.12 18.94 -6.25
N CYS A 200 -23.88 18.60 -5.88
CA CYS A 200 -23.54 17.23 -5.56
C CYS A 200 -23.63 16.99 -4.05
N CYS A 201 -24.69 16.32 -3.61
CA CYS A 201 -24.92 16.02 -2.20
C CYS A 201 -24.57 14.56 -1.93
N ASN A 202 -23.39 14.33 -1.33
CA ASN A 202 -22.86 13.00 -1.00
C ASN A 202 -22.91 12.03 -2.20
N GLY A 203 -22.40 12.47 -3.35
CA GLY A 203 -22.38 11.71 -4.61
C GLY A 203 -23.72 11.66 -5.36
N ILE A 204 -24.78 12.31 -4.86
CA ILE A 204 -26.09 12.36 -5.51
C ILE A 204 -26.38 13.76 -6.06
N ALA A 205 -26.64 13.84 -7.36
CA ALA A 205 -27.03 15.07 -8.02
C ALA A 205 -28.39 15.57 -7.51
N ARG A 206 -28.45 16.82 -7.05
CA ARG A 206 -29.66 17.48 -6.58
C ARG A 206 -29.88 18.79 -7.29
N ARG A 207 -31.11 19.11 -7.64
CA ARG A 207 -31.45 20.37 -8.31
C ARG A 207 -31.19 21.55 -7.37
N ARG A 208 -30.50 22.55 -7.90
CA ARG A 208 -30.27 23.86 -7.31
C ARG A 208 -31.24 24.85 -7.93
N VAL A 209 -32.11 25.44 -7.11
CA VAL A 209 -33.08 26.45 -7.59
C VAL A 209 -32.50 27.86 -7.45
N THR A 210 -31.87 28.14 -6.31
CA THR A 210 -31.20 29.41 -6.00
C THR A 210 -29.81 29.14 -5.43
N GLN A 211 -29.01 30.20 -5.24
CA GLN A 211 -27.69 30.07 -4.62
C GLN A 211 -27.76 29.66 -3.14
N ASP A 212 -28.91 29.89 -2.49
CA ASP A 212 -29.18 29.56 -1.09
C ASP A 212 -29.49 28.07 -0.86
N TYR A 213 -29.43 27.24 -1.90
CA TYR A 213 -29.53 25.80 -1.73
C TYR A 213 -28.17 25.22 -1.30
N PHE A 214 -28.19 24.41 -0.25
CA PHE A 214 -27.04 23.69 0.30
C PHE A 214 -27.36 22.21 0.49
N CYS A 215 -26.35 21.38 0.70
CA CYS A 215 -26.52 19.97 1.01
C CYS A 215 -26.68 19.73 2.51
N CYS A 216 -27.62 18.87 2.87
CA CYS A 216 -27.75 18.21 4.17
C CYS A 216 -27.70 16.71 3.88
N GLU A 217 -26.55 16.10 4.12
CA GLU A 217 -26.21 14.78 3.59
C GLU A 217 -26.44 14.66 2.08
N ASN A 218 -27.40 13.83 1.68
CA ASN A 218 -27.73 13.53 0.30
C ASN A 218 -28.94 14.33 -0.21
N LYS A 219 -29.43 15.32 0.55
CA LYS A 219 -30.56 16.19 0.19
C LYS A 219 -30.08 17.61 -0.03
N ALA A 220 -30.64 18.28 -1.03
CA ALA A 220 -30.52 19.73 -1.14
C ALA A 220 -31.65 20.40 -0.36
N TYR A 221 -31.36 21.48 0.34
CA TYR A 221 -32.33 22.29 1.07
C TYR A 221 -32.06 23.78 0.86
N ASP A 222 -33.13 24.57 0.90
CA ASP A 222 -33.05 26.04 0.87
C ASP A 222 -32.72 26.58 2.27
N SER A 223 -31.57 27.21 2.44
CA SER A 223 -31.13 27.75 3.74
C SER A 223 -31.86 29.01 4.19
N THR A 224 -32.67 29.63 3.33
CA THR A 224 -33.47 30.79 3.71
C THR A 224 -34.68 30.41 4.56
N ILE A 225 -35.15 29.16 4.43
CA ILE A 225 -36.35 28.65 5.10
C ILE A 225 -36.13 27.33 5.84
N ASN A 226 -34.96 26.69 5.69
CA ASN A 226 -34.63 25.46 6.40
C ASN A 226 -33.20 25.49 6.98
N LEU A 227 -32.98 24.64 7.98
CA LEU A 227 -31.73 24.44 8.71
C LEU A 227 -31.39 22.94 8.71
N CYS A 228 -30.11 22.60 8.50
CA CYS A 228 -29.61 21.23 8.62
C CYS A 228 -29.02 20.99 10.02
N CYS A 229 -29.50 19.97 10.72
CA CYS A 229 -29.05 19.56 12.05
C CYS A 229 -28.76 18.06 12.06
N GLU A 230 -27.50 17.65 12.28
CA GLU A 230 -27.05 16.23 12.24
C GLU A 230 -27.78 15.44 11.14
N ASP A 231 -27.65 15.90 9.90
CA ASP A 231 -28.14 15.22 8.69
C ASP A 231 -29.65 15.33 8.42
N THR A 232 -30.39 16.01 9.31
CA THR A 232 -31.83 16.23 9.16
C THR A 232 -32.14 17.68 8.82
N VAL A 233 -33.01 17.87 7.81
CA VAL A 233 -33.49 19.20 7.40
C VAL A 233 -34.74 19.56 8.20
N HIS A 234 -34.73 20.73 8.83
CA HIS A 234 -35.83 21.29 9.60
C HIS A 234 -36.22 22.67 9.07
N SER A 235 -37.47 23.07 9.20
CA SER A 235 -37.91 24.42 8.85
C SER A 235 -37.44 25.46 9.88
N ILE A 236 -37.10 26.65 9.40
CA ILE A 236 -36.77 27.80 10.24
C ILE A 236 -38.07 28.51 10.60
N GLU A 237 -38.47 28.43 11.87
CA GLU A 237 -39.69 29.08 12.37
C GLU A 237 -39.44 30.55 12.75
N SER A 238 -38.21 30.90 13.11
CA SER A 238 -37.78 32.24 13.50
C SER A 238 -36.27 32.43 13.29
N SER A 239 -35.79 33.67 13.31
CA SER A 239 -34.34 33.99 13.27
C SER A 239 -33.54 33.44 14.46
N HIS A 240 -34.22 32.89 15.47
CA HIS A 240 -33.63 32.30 16.68
C HIS A 240 -33.63 30.76 16.65
N THR A 241 -34.11 30.15 15.55
CA THR A 241 -34.09 28.69 15.35
C THR A 241 -32.65 28.20 15.25
N THR A 242 -32.26 27.24 16.08
CA THR A 242 -30.91 26.67 16.10
C THR A 242 -30.91 25.19 16.45
N CYS A 243 -29.81 24.48 16.20
CA CYS A 243 -29.69 23.04 16.39
C CYS A 243 -29.29 22.64 17.83
N CYS A 244 -29.81 21.50 18.28
CA CYS A 244 -29.31 20.72 19.41
C CYS A 244 -29.32 19.24 19.03
N GLY A 245 -28.18 18.73 18.52
CA GLY A 245 -28.14 17.44 17.85
C GLY A 245 -28.96 17.46 16.56
N ASP A 246 -29.76 16.43 16.34
CA ASP A 246 -30.72 16.24 15.23
C ASP A 246 -32.04 17.04 15.36
N LYS A 247 -32.13 17.98 16.32
CA LYS A 247 -33.36 18.74 16.60
C LYS A 247 -33.12 20.23 16.54
N VAL A 248 -34.19 20.98 16.30
CA VAL A 248 -34.20 22.45 16.37
C VAL A 248 -34.92 22.97 17.61
N PHE A 249 -34.50 24.14 18.09
CA PHE A 249 -35.16 24.90 19.16
C PHE A 249 -34.99 26.41 18.97
N ASP A 250 -35.83 27.21 19.63
CA ASP A 250 -35.70 28.68 19.68
C ASP A 250 -34.76 29.10 20.82
N ASN A 251 -33.63 29.74 20.48
CA ASN A 251 -32.58 30.11 21.44
C ASN A 251 -32.93 31.28 22.36
N THR A 252 -34.07 31.95 22.17
CA THR A 252 -34.59 32.96 23.11
C THR A 252 -35.31 32.32 24.29
N SER A 253 -35.75 31.08 24.15
CA SER A 253 -36.53 30.36 25.18
C SER A 253 -35.82 29.12 25.72
N HIS A 254 -34.91 28.52 24.96
CA HIS A 254 -34.19 27.31 25.35
C HIS A 254 -32.68 27.41 25.08
N LYS A 255 -31.92 26.45 25.62
CA LYS A 255 -30.49 26.23 25.36
C LYS A 255 -30.19 24.75 25.18
N CYS A 256 -29.18 24.44 24.38
CA CYS A 256 -28.66 23.08 24.25
C CYS A 256 -27.59 22.80 25.30
N ILE A 257 -27.77 21.75 26.12
CA ILE A 257 -26.77 21.29 27.09
C ILE A 257 -26.58 19.79 26.89
N ASN A 258 -25.38 19.39 26.47
CA ASN A 258 -25.01 17.98 26.22
C ASN A 258 -26.03 17.26 25.32
N GLY A 259 -26.40 17.88 24.19
CA GLY A 259 -27.37 17.31 23.24
C GLY A 259 -28.83 17.30 23.72
N ARG A 260 -29.15 17.99 24.83
CA ARG A 260 -30.53 18.11 25.34
C ARG A 260 -30.98 19.56 25.40
N ILE A 261 -32.16 19.82 24.85
CA ILE A 261 -32.83 21.11 24.89
C ILE A 261 -33.38 21.35 26.30
N LYS A 262 -33.04 22.49 26.91
CA LYS A 262 -33.51 22.92 28.24
C LYS A 262 -34.01 24.34 28.20
N VAL A 263 -35.09 24.64 28.93
CA VAL A 263 -35.64 26.00 29.04
C VAL A 263 -34.60 26.95 29.67
N LEU A 264 -34.54 28.19 29.19
CA LEU A 264 -33.82 29.27 29.85
C LEU A 264 -34.58 29.70 31.10
N SER A 265 -34.09 29.32 32.27
CA SER A 265 -34.59 29.83 33.55
C SER A 265 -34.13 31.27 33.73
N SER A 266 -35.07 32.18 33.99
CA SER A 266 -34.87 33.58 34.38
C SER A 266 -34.05 33.73 35.66
#